data_AF-A0A453Q5E1-F1
#
_entry.id   AF-A0A453Q5E1-F1
#
_cell.length_a   1.000
_cell.length_b   1.000
_cell.length_c   1.000
_cell.angle_alpha   90.00
_cell.angle_beta   90.00
_cell.angle_gamma   90.00
#
_symmetry.space_group_name_H-M   'P 1'
#
loop_
_entity.id
_entity.type
_entity.pdbx_description
1 polymer ?
#
loop_
_entity_poly.entity_id
_entity_poly.type
_entity_poly.pdbx_seq_one_letter_code
_entity_poly.pdbx_strand_id
1 'polypeptide(L)' 'MKQKVDDSIKIVDMSIKEAAYHAWLGYYNSIADISRDKVMLADLASRFGVSIGMEKPPTLFRKTAFKMGLKGVPGIRIRK' A
#
# COMPACT_ATOMS: atom_id res chain seq x y z
N MET A 1 -11.16 22.41 -1.21
CA MET A 1 -11.26 20.98 -1.59
C MET A 1 -10.42 20.08 -0.69
N LYS A 2 -9.10 20.31 -0.55
CA LYS A 2 -8.19 19.49 0.29
C LYS A 2 -8.73 19.22 1.71
N GLN A 3 -9.14 20.26 2.43
CA GLN A 3 -9.63 20.12 3.81
C GLN A 3 -10.88 19.23 3.96
N LYS A 4 -11.84 19.32 3.02
CA LYS A 4 -13.03 18.44 3.02
C LYS A 4 -12.66 16.97 2.79
N VAL A 5 -11.66 16.72 1.96
CA VAL A 5 -11.15 15.36 1.69
C VAL A 5 -10.43 14.83 2.93
N ASP A 6 -9.56 15.62 3.54
CA ASP A 6 -8.82 15.23 4.75
C ASP A 6 -9.77 14.92 5.91
N ASP A 7 -10.82 15.73 6.10
CA ASP A 7 -11.83 15.49 7.13
C ASP A 7 -12.66 14.23 6.85
N SER A 8 -12.94 13.96 5.58
CA SER A 8 -13.63 12.73 5.16
C SER A 8 -12.75 11.49 5.37
N ILE A 9 -11.45 11.57 5.13
CA ILE A 9 -10.51 10.47 5.36
C ILE A 9 -10.44 10.07 6.84
N LYS A 10 -10.65 11.01 7.77
CA LYS A 10 -10.63 10.73 9.22
C LYS A 10 -11.80 9.83 9.65
N ILE A 11 -12.95 9.95 9.01
CA ILE A 11 -14.15 9.15 9.34
C ILE A 11 -14.20 7.81 8.60
N VAL A 12 -13.29 7.57 7.65
CA VAL A 12 -13.20 6.29 6.92
C VAL A 12 -12.51 5.23 7.79
N ASP A 13 -13.16 4.08 7.91
CA ASP A 13 -12.65 2.92 8.63
C ASP A 13 -11.28 2.46 8.13
N MET A 14 -10.45 1.99 9.05
CA MET A 14 -9.10 1.51 8.75
C MET A 14 -9.11 0.35 7.74
N SER A 15 -10.09 -0.56 7.80
CA SER A 15 -10.23 -1.68 6.86
C SER A 15 -10.38 -1.22 5.40
N ILE A 16 -11.08 -0.11 5.18
CA ILE A 16 -11.25 0.48 3.84
C ILE A 16 -9.91 1.07 3.35
N LYS A 17 -9.15 1.72 4.24
CA LYS A 17 -7.82 2.24 3.92
C LYS A 17 -6.84 1.11 3.57
N GLU A 18 -6.89 0.00 4.30
CA GLU A 18 -6.09 -1.19 4.00
C GLU A 18 -6.47 -1.80 2.65
N ALA A 19 -7.76 -1.91 2.34
CA ALA A 19 -8.24 -2.38 1.04
C ALA A 19 -7.77 -1.48 -0.10
N ALA A 20 -7.85 -0.16 0.07
CA ALA A 20 -7.34 0.82 -0.89
C ALA A 20 -5.82 0.67 -1.08
N TYR A 21 -5.05 0.50 0.00
CA TYR A 21 -3.61 0.23 -0.07
C TYR A 21 -3.30 -1.04 -0.87
N HIS A 22 -4.00 -2.15 -0.60
CA HIS A 22 -3.80 -3.41 -1.32
C HIS A 22 -4.17 -3.31 -2.79
N ALA A 23 -5.25 -2.60 -3.12
CA ALA A 23 -5.65 -2.34 -4.51
C ALA A 23 -4.62 -1.47 -5.23
N TRP A 24 -4.15 -0.39 -4.60
CA TRP A 24 -3.10 0.49 -5.12
C TRP A 24 -1.82 -0.31 -5.42
N LEU A 25 -1.36 -1.08 -4.44
CA LEU A 25 -0.15 -1.89 -4.58
C LEU A 25 -0.30 -2.96 -5.65
N GLY A 26 -1.45 -3.64 -5.71
CA GLY A 26 -1.74 -4.65 -6.74
C GLY A 26 -1.74 -4.07 -8.16
N TYR A 27 -2.38 -2.92 -8.34
CA TYR A 27 -2.45 -2.23 -9.62
C TYR A 27 -1.08 -1.75 -10.09
N TYR A 28 -0.34 -1.01 -9.26
CA TYR A 28 0.96 -0.49 -9.65
C TYR A 28 2.04 -1.57 -9.76
N ASN A 29 1.87 -2.71 -9.07
CA ASN A 29 2.73 -3.88 -9.25
C ASN A 29 2.49 -4.60 -10.59
N SER A 30 1.39 -4.35 -11.30
CA SER A 30 1.15 -4.94 -12.64
C SER A 30 1.66 -4.05 -13.79
N ILE A 31 1.98 -2.79 -13.51
CA ILE A 31 2.57 -1.86 -14.49
C ILE A 31 4.08 -2.11 -14.58
N ALA A 32 4.56 -2.51 -15.76
CA ALA A 32 5.95 -2.94 -15.96
C ALA A 32 6.97 -1.88 -15.54
N ASP A 33 6.75 -0.62 -15.89
CA ASP A 33 7.71 0.47 -15.62
C ASP A 33 7.90 0.75 -14.13
N ILE A 34 6.85 0.54 -13.33
CA ILE A 34 6.88 0.78 -11.87
C ILE A 34 7.29 -0.49 -11.13
N SER A 35 6.82 -1.65 -11.60
CA SER A 35 7.02 -2.93 -10.92
C SER A 35 8.43 -3.53 -11.09
N ARG A 36 9.28 -2.97 -11.97
CA ARG A 36 10.70 -3.37 -12.10
C ARG A 36 11.50 -3.00 -10.86
N ASP A 37 11.25 -1.82 -10.28
CA ASP A 37 11.86 -1.40 -9.03
C ASP A 37 10.90 -1.64 -7.86
N LYS A 38 11.02 -2.82 -7.24
CA LYS A 38 10.15 -3.20 -6.12
C LYS A 38 10.35 -2.32 -4.88
N VAL A 39 11.54 -1.74 -4.70
CA VAL A 39 11.83 -0.86 -3.56
C VAL A 39 11.11 0.47 -3.75
N MET A 40 11.22 1.05 -4.95
CA MET A 40 10.47 2.25 -5.32
C MET A 40 8.95 2.02 -5.21
N LEU A 41 8.45 0.89 -5.70
CA LEU A 41 7.03 0.53 -5.57
C LEU A 41 6.59 0.47 -4.09
N ALA A 42 7.40 -0.11 -3.21
CA ALA A 42 7.10 -0.18 -1.78
C ALA A 42 7.12 1.20 -1.12
N ASP A 43 8.07 2.08 -1.49
CA ASP A 43 8.13 3.46 -1.01
C ASP A 43 6.88 4.26 -1.43
N LEU A 44 6.50 4.19 -2.71
CA LEU A 44 5.31 4.86 -3.23
C LEU A 44 4.03 4.35 -2.54
N ALA A 45 3.91 3.04 -2.33
CA ALA A 45 2.79 2.47 -1.59
C ALA A 45 2.72 3.01 -0.16
N SER A 46 3.89 3.13 0.51
CA SER A 46 3.98 3.71 1.85
C SER A 46 3.52 5.17 1.86
N ARG A 47 3.96 5.99 0.88
CA ARG A 47 3.51 7.38 0.74
C ARG A 47 2.01 7.48 0.49
N PHE A 48 1.46 6.59 -0.33
CA PHE A 48 0.02 6.49 -0.55
C PHE A 48 -0.72 6.18 0.76
N GLY A 49 -0.24 5.19 1.53
CA GLY A 49 -0.79 4.86 2.85
C GLY A 49 -0.83 6.07 3.79
N VAL A 50 0.28 6.82 3.89
CA VAL A 50 0.35 8.06 4.69
C VAL A 50 -0.67 9.09 4.20
N SER A 51 -0.83 9.25 2.88
CA SER A 51 -1.77 10.21 2.30
C SER A 51 -3.24 9.91 2.62
N ILE A 52 -3.59 8.65 2.91
CA ILE A 52 -4.93 8.24 3.34
C ILE A 52 -5.04 8.05 4.87
N GLY A 53 -4.06 8.56 5.61
CA GLY A 53 -4.08 8.57 7.08
C GLY A 53 -3.68 7.25 7.74
N MET A 54 -2.83 6.45 7.09
CA MET A 54 -2.19 5.28 7.72
C MET A 54 -0.82 5.66 8.28
N GLU A 55 -0.57 5.38 9.56
CA GLU A 55 0.77 5.59 10.16
C GLU A 55 1.80 4.58 9.67
N LYS A 56 1.35 3.35 9.39
CA LYS A 56 2.20 2.23 8.99
C LYS A 56 1.52 1.42 7.89
N PRO A 57 2.26 0.93 6.88
CA PRO A 57 1.71 0.04 5.87
C PRO A 57 1.08 -1.21 6.51
N PRO A 58 -0.04 -1.72 5.96
CA PRO A 58 -0.68 -2.93 6.45
C PRO A 58 0.14 -4.16 6.06
N THR A 59 -0.07 -5.26 6.77
CA THR A 59 0.65 -6.51 6.50
C THR A 59 0.04 -7.27 5.33
N LEU A 60 0.88 -7.78 4.42
CA LEU A 60 0.47 -8.74 3.39
C LEU A 60 0.57 -10.17 3.91
N PHE A 61 -0.34 -11.04 3.47
CA PHE A 61 -0.15 -12.48 3.64
C PHE A 61 1.11 -12.95 2.93
N ARG A 62 1.87 -13.85 3.56
CA ARG A 62 3.08 -14.44 2.97
C ARG A 62 2.88 -14.99 1.57
N LYS A 63 1.76 -15.72 1.33
CA LYS A 63 1.42 -16.27 0.01
C LYS A 63 1.23 -15.15 -1.04
N THR A 64 0.57 -14.06 -0.66
CA THR A 64 0.35 -12.90 -1.53
C THR A 64 1.66 -12.19 -1.84
N ALA A 65 2.47 -11.90 -0.83
CA ALA A 65 3.78 -11.27 -1.03
C ALA A 65 4.69 -12.11 -1.94
N PHE A 66 4.65 -13.44 -1.82
CA PHE A 66 5.38 -14.34 -2.71
C PHE A 66 4.86 -14.27 -4.15
N LYS A 67 3.55 -14.40 -4.38
CA LYS A 67 2.94 -14.30 -5.72
C LYS A 67 3.17 -12.94 -6.39
N MET A 68 3.28 -11.87 -5.60
CA MET A 68 3.50 -10.52 -6.10
C MET A 68 4.98 -10.17 -6.29
N GLY A 69 5.92 -11.06 -5.95
CA GLY A 69 7.36 -10.77 -5.99
C GLY A 69 7.81 -9.71 -4.98
N LEU A 70 7.06 -9.56 -3.88
CA LEU A 70 7.29 -8.56 -2.83
C LEU A 70 7.94 -9.16 -1.57
N LYS A 71 8.21 -10.47 -1.57
CA LYS A 71 8.85 -11.14 -0.44
C LYS A 71 10.30 -10.65 -0.28
N GLY A 72 10.61 -10.10 0.89
CA GLY A 72 11.95 -9.60 1.22
C GLY A 72 12.23 -8.17 0.77
N VAL A 73 11.27 -7.51 0.13
CA VAL A 73 11.38 -6.11 -0.26
C VAL A 73 11.29 -5.21 0.99
N PRO A 74 12.26 -4.33 1.24
CA PRO A 74 12.18 -3.35 2.33
C PRO A 74 10.91 -2.52 2.26
N GLY A 75 10.27 -2.26 3.40
CA GLY A 75 8.99 -1.54 3.48
C GLY A 75 7.74 -2.42 3.31
N ILE A 76 7.86 -3.63 2.78
CA ILE A 76 6.75 -4.59 2.73
C ILE A 76 6.69 -5.42 4.01
N ARG A 77 5.61 -5.25 4.77
CA ARG A 77 5.36 -6.02 5.99
C ARG A 77 4.60 -7.30 5.66
N ILE A 78 5.07 -8.44 6.16
CA ILE A 78 4.45 -9.75 5.90
C ILE A 78 3.91 -10.33 7.21
N ARG A 79 2.62 -10.69 7.23
CA ARG A 79 2.05 -11.52 8.30
C ARG A 79 2.33 -13.00 8.04
N LYS A 80 2.57 -13.75 9.12
CA LYS A 80 2.75 -15.20 9.06
C LYS A 80 1.54 -15.87 8.41
#